data_AF-A0A522BTP7-F1
#
_entry.id   AF-A0A522BTP7-F1
#
_cell.length_a   1.000
_cell.length_b   1.000
_cell.length_c   1.000
_cell.angle_alpha   90.00
_cell.angle_beta   90.00
_cell.angle_gamma   90.00
#
_symmetry.space_group_name_H-M   'P 1'
#
loop_
_entity.id
_entity.type
_entity.pdbx_description
1 polymer ?
#
loop_
_entity_poly.entity_id
_entity_poly.type
_entity_poly.pdbx_seq_one_letter_code
_entity_poly.pdbx_strand_id
1 'polypeptide(L)'
;MRSRRAHRALVDLVATRHPLLAGTKVVASDVPVAYCLPGLRPRVVLSRGALALLGDDEVRAVLAHEEAHVDQRHDLVVLPFVALRSTFPWLGVVRTAVAEVALLVEALADDRAVRTHDRAVLARALYKVGTSGAPDGGLPATGTGVLLRAQRLLEPPARLPLRARLAVVAATVLVLLPVPLGLLLPMLVSR
;
A
#
# COMPACT_ATOMS: atom_id res chain seq x y z
N MET A 1 14.73 9.54 11.07
CA MET A 1 15.24 9.95 9.72
C MET A 1 16.62 9.39 9.36
N ARG A 2 17.56 9.18 10.31
CA ARG A 2 18.91 8.61 10.01
C ARG A 2 18.89 7.16 9.53
N SER A 3 18.12 6.28 10.20
CA SER A 3 17.94 4.87 9.81
C SER A 3 17.40 4.70 8.36
N ARG A 4 16.44 5.53 7.94
CA ARG A 4 15.91 5.52 6.57
C ARG A 4 16.95 5.94 5.51
N ARG A 5 17.89 6.83 5.84
CA ARG A 5 19.00 7.18 4.92
C ARG A 5 20.05 6.07 4.84
N ALA A 6 20.36 5.43 5.98
CA ALA A 6 21.31 4.32 6.04
C ALA A 6 20.78 3.10 5.27
N HIS A 7 19.50 2.75 5.41
CA HIS A 7 18.88 1.67 4.65
C HIS A 7 18.87 1.94 3.14
N ARG A 8 18.57 3.18 2.71
CA ARG A 8 18.71 3.58 1.30
C ARG A 8 20.14 3.49 0.80
N ALA A 9 21.11 3.90 1.60
CA ALA A 9 22.52 3.83 1.24
C ALA A 9 22.99 2.37 1.07
N LEU A 10 22.52 1.47 1.94
CA LEU A 10 22.76 0.02 1.83
C LEU A 10 22.13 -0.57 0.57
N VAL A 11 20.86 -0.29 0.31
CA VAL A 11 20.21 -0.73 -0.94
C VAL A 11 20.92 -0.13 -2.16
N ASP A 12 21.41 1.12 -2.06
CA ASP A 12 22.14 1.74 -3.16
C ASP A 12 23.50 1.09 -3.44
N LEU A 13 24.12 0.50 -2.41
CA LEU A 13 25.39 -0.20 -2.51
C LEU A 13 25.22 -1.63 -3.08
N VAL A 14 24.09 -2.29 -2.76
CA VAL A 14 23.86 -3.71 -3.08
C VAL A 14 23.01 -3.89 -4.34
N ALA A 15 22.22 -2.89 -4.72
CA ALA A 15 21.25 -3.04 -5.80
C ALA A 15 21.74 -2.53 -7.16
N THR A 16 21.61 -3.37 -8.19
CA THR A 16 21.92 -3.05 -9.58
C THR A 16 20.73 -2.36 -10.25
N ARG A 17 20.93 -1.48 -11.24
CA ARG A 17 19.80 -0.90 -11.99
C ARG A 17 19.18 -1.96 -12.91
N HIS A 18 17.86 -2.02 -12.98
CA HIS A 18 17.19 -2.84 -13.98
C HIS A 18 17.28 -2.16 -15.36
N PRO A 19 17.78 -2.84 -16.41
CA PRO A 19 18.05 -2.19 -17.70
C PRO A 19 16.80 -1.75 -18.47
N LEU A 20 15.66 -2.40 -18.24
CA LEU A 20 14.40 -2.12 -18.96
C LEU A 20 13.44 -1.20 -18.20
N LEU A 21 13.75 -0.82 -16.95
CA LEU A 21 12.82 -0.15 -16.04
C LEU A 21 13.53 0.99 -15.29
N ALA A 22 13.35 2.21 -15.80
CA ALA A 22 14.00 3.40 -15.26
C ALA A 22 13.57 3.65 -13.80
N GLY A 23 14.53 3.66 -12.88
CA GLY A 23 14.26 3.92 -11.45
C GLY A 23 14.12 2.65 -10.59
N THR A 24 14.12 1.46 -11.20
CA THR A 24 14.05 0.17 -10.50
C THR A 24 15.44 -0.33 -10.12
N LYS A 25 15.58 -0.77 -8.86
CA LYS A 25 16.80 -1.33 -8.29
C LYS A 25 16.61 -2.80 -7.97
N VAL A 26 17.54 -3.65 -8.38
CA VAL A 26 17.49 -5.10 -8.19
C VAL A 26 18.45 -5.50 -7.09
N VAL A 27 17.95 -6.06 -5.98
CA VAL A 27 18.77 -6.59 -4.88
C VAL A 27 19.03 -8.08 -5.11
N ALA A 28 20.28 -8.49 -4.87
CA ALA A 28 20.68 -9.90 -4.85
C ALA A 28 20.12 -10.60 -3.61
N SER A 29 18.85 -10.99 -3.67
CA SER A 29 18.16 -11.82 -2.69
C SER A 29 17.35 -12.88 -3.43
N ASP A 30 17.39 -14.12 -2.95
CA ASP A 30 16.61 -15.23 -3.51
C ASP A 30 15.19 -15.28 -2.91
N VAL A 31 14.93 -14.54 -1.84
CA VAL A 31 13.56 -14.33 -1.32
C VAL A 31 12.82 -13.38 -2.26
N PRO A 32 11.68 -13.78 -2.84
CA PRO A 32 10.88 -12.96 -3.74
C PRO A 32 10.19 -11.82 -3.00
N VAL A 33 10.87 -10.68 -2.95
CA VAL A 33 10.32 -9.42 -2.44
C VAL A 33 10.32 -8.37 -3.55
N ALA A 34 9.23 -7.62 -3.62
CA ALA A 34 9.11 -6.34 -4.32
C ALA A 34 8.65 -5.30 -3.28
N TYR A 35 9.35 -4.16 -3.17
CA TYR A 35 8.94 -3.09 -2.27
C TYR A 35 9.46 -1.72 -2.71
N CYS A 36 8.67 -0.67 -2.48
CA CYS A 36 9.11 0.71 -2.63
C CYS A 36 9.91 1.24 -1.44
N LEU A 37 11.02 1.93 -1.73
CA LEU A 37 11.69 2.78 -0.76
C LEU A 37 11.10 4.21 -0.81
N PRO A 38 10.46 4.69 0.27
CA PRO A 38 9.87 6.03 0.31
C PRO A 38 10.94 7.14 0.33
N GLY A 39 10.69 8.25 -0.37
CA GLY A 39 11.56 9.43 -0.43
C GLY A 39 11.20 10.41 -1.56
N LEU A 40 11.96 11.51 -1.70
CA LEU A 40 11.79 12.51 -2.78
C LEU A 40 12.04 11.94 -4.18
N ARG A 41 12.76 10.82 -4.26
CA ARG A 41 12.96 9.99 -5.46
C ARG A 41 12.77 8.55 -5.05
N PRO A 42 11.53 8.08 -4.95
CA PRO A 42 11.26 6.73 -4.52
C PRO A 42 11.72 5.73 -5.59
N ARG A 43 12.04 4.52 -5.14
CA ARG A 43 12.66 3.49 -5.97
C ARG A 43 12.00 2.17 -5.66
N VAL A 44 11.62 1.45 -6.71
CA VAL A 44 11.12 0.08 -6.56
C VAL A 44 12.31 -0.84 -6.44
N VAL A 45 12.33 -1.65 -5.39
CA VAL A 45 13.34 -2.68 -5.16
C VAL A 45 12.74 -4.02 -5.52
N LEU A 46 13.33 -4.70 -6.51
CA LEU A 46 12.99 -6.07 -6.87
C LEU A 46 14.11 -7.00 -6.44
N SER A 47 13.76 -8.16 -5.90
CA SER A 47 14.72 -9.24 -5.64
C SER A 47 14.94 -10.09 -6.89
N ARG A 48 16.07 -10.80 -6.96
CA ARG A 48 16.30 -11.83 -7.99
C ARG A 48 15.25 -12.93 -7.92
N GLY A 49 14.87 -13.35 -6.71
CA GLY A 49 13.78 -14.30 -6.49
C GLY A 49 12.45 -13.83 -7.10
N ALA A 50 12.12 -12.54 -7.00
CA ALA A 50 10.91 -11.99 -7.62
C ALA A 50 10.99 -12.01 -9.16
N LEU A 51 12.15 -11.69 -9.74
CA LEU A 51 12.37 -11.76 -11.19
C LEU A 51 12.38 -13.19 -11.74
N ALA A 52 12.79 -14.18 -10.92
CA ALA A 52 12.70 -15.59 -11.29
C ALA A 52 11.28 -16.16 -11.16
N LEU A 53 10.46 -15.59 -10.26
CA LEU A 53 9.10 -16.02 -9.99
C LEU A 53 8.05 -15.38 -10.92
N LEU A 54 8.29 -14.13 -11.31
CA LEU A 54 7.36 -13.31 -12.09
C LEU A 54 7.79 -13.20 -13.55
N GLY A 55 6.85 -13.36 -14.47
CA GLY A 55 7.04 -13.04 -15.88
C GLY A 55 7.03 -11.52 -16.12
N ASP A 56 7.47 -11.09 -17.31
CA ASP A 56 7.66 -9.66 -17.62
C ASP A 56 6.40 -8.80 -17.45
N ASP A 57 5.22 -9.32 -17.84
CA ASP A 57 3.94 -8.63 -17.64
C ASP A 57 3.58 -8.49 -16.16
N GLU A 58 3.90 -9.50 -15.35
CA GLU A 58 3.66 -9.49 -13.89
C GLU A 58 4.58 -8.50 -13.20
N VAL A 59 5.86 -8.45 -13.60
CA VAL A 59 6.83 -7.48 -13.11
C VAL A 59 6.35 -6.06 -13.40
N ARG A 60 5.91 -5.77 -14.64
CA ARG A 60 5.36 -4.46 -15.01
C ARG A 60 4.10 -4.09 -14.23
N ALA A 61 3.21 -5.05 -13.99
CA ALA A 61 2.01 -4.83 -13.18
C ALA A 61 2.34 -4.50 -11.71
N VAL A 62 3.28 -5.23 -11.10
CA VAL A 62 3.76 -4.96 -9.74
C VAL A 62 4.43 -3.59 -9.66
N LEU A 63 5.21 -3.21 -10.67
CA LEU A 63 5.84 -1.89 -10.71
C LEU A 63 4.82 -0.76 -10.79
N ALA A 64 3.77 -0.90 -11.60
CA ALA A 64 2.70 0.08 -11.64
C ALA A 64 1.94 0.21 -10.30
N HIS A 65 1.83 -0.89 -9.54
CA HIS A 65 1.29 -0.88 -8.17
C HIS A 65 2.22 -0.13 -7.21
N GLU A 66 3.52 -0.43 -7.26
CA GLU A 66 4.55 0.22 -6.44
C GLU A 66 4.67 1.73 -6.75
N GLU A 67 4.61 2.13 -8.02
CA GLU A 67 4.54 3.52 -8.46
C GLU A 67 3.29 4.24 -7.92
N ALA A 68 2.18 3.54 -7.75
CA ALA A 68 0.98 4.14 -7.17
C ALA A 68 1.19 4.58 -5.71
N HIS A 69 1.91 3.78 -4.90
CA HIS A 69 2.24 4.14 -3.53
C HIS A 69 3.07 5.41 -3.44
N VAL A 70 3.97 5.58 -4.40
CA VAL A 70 4.83 6.74 -4.56
C VAL A 70 4.03 7.98 -4.94
N ASP A 71 3.25 7.89 -6.00
CA ASP A 71 2.51 9.01 -6.56
C ASP A 71 1.48 9.54 -5.56
N GLN A 72 0.81 8.62 -4.88
CA GLN A 72 -0.28 8.93 -3.95
C GLN A 72 0.20 9.08 -2.50
N ARG A 73 1.51 8.96 -2.25
CA ARG A 73 2.15 9.07 -0.93
C ARG A 73 1.40 8.29 0.14
N HIS A 74 1.10 7.04 -0.18
CA HIS A 74 0.31 6.13 0.65
C HIS A 74 0.89 5.94 2.06
N ASP A 75 2.21 6.13 2.21
CA ASP A 75 2.86 6.13 3.52
C ASP A 75 2.33 7.24 4.45
N LEU A 76 1.99 8.41 3.90
CA LEU A 76 1.43 9.52 4.68
C LEU A 76 0.01 9.26 5.16
N VAL A 77 -0.78 8.50 4.40
CA VAL A 77 -2.18 8.18 4.73
C VAL A 77 -2.27 7.28 5.97
N VAL A 78 -1.31 6.37 6.15
CA VAL A 78 -1.30 5.40 7.26
C VAL A 78 -0.79 6.01 8.57
N LEU A 79 0.07 7.04 8.51
CA LEU A 79 0.72 7.64 9.68
C LEU A 79 -0.26 8.14 10.77
N PRO A 80 -1.36 8.86 10.46
CA PRO A 80 -2.32 9.29 11.47
C PRO A 80 -2.95 8.12 12.24
N PHE A 81 -3.22 7.00 11.56
CA PHE A 81 -3.82 5.82 12.19
C PHE A 81 -2.82 5.09 13.10
N VAL A 82 -1.55 5.01 12.67
CA VAL A 82 -0.47 4.47 13.51
C VAL A 82 -0.26 5.34 14.75
N ALA A 83 -0.28 6.67 14.60
CA ALA A 83 -0.22 7.61 15.71
C ALA A 83 -1.41 7.41 16.67
N LEU A 84 -2.63 7.35 16.13
CA LEU A 84 -3.84 7.12 16.93
C LEU A 84 -3.77 5.81 17.71
N ARG A 85 -3.26 4.73 17.09
CA ARG A 85 -3.05 3.43 17.76
C ARG A 85 -2.04 3.53 18.91
N SER A 86 -0.98 4.32 18.74
CA SER A 86 0.01 4.52 19.79
C SER A 86 -0.53 5.35 20.96
N THR A 87 -1.44 6.28 20.70
CA THR A 87 -2.05 7.15 21.71
C THR A 87 -3.19 6.46 22.47
N PHE A 88 -3.99 5.64 21.78
CA PHE A 88 -5.17 4.98 22.34
C PHE A 88 -5.17 3.46 22.14
N PRO A 89 -4.18 2.73 22.67
CA PRO A 89 -4.01 1.30 22.41
C PRO A 89 -5.15 0.41 22.96
N TRP A 90 -5.87 0.89 23.98
CA TRP A 90 -7.00 0.17 24.60
C TRP A 90 -8.27 0.19 23.75
N LEU A 91 -8.37 1.09 22.77
CA LEU A 91 -9.54 1.17 21.88
C LEU A 91 -9.42 0.12 20.77
N GLY A 92 -10.18 -0.97 20.89
CA GLY A 92 -10.20 -2.05 19.89
C GLY A 92 -10.50 -1.55 18.46
N VAL A 93 -11.37 -0.54 18.33
CA VAL A 93 -11.71 0.08 17.05
C VAL A 93 -10.50 0.68 16.32
N VAL A 94 -9.50 1.19 17.05
CA VAL A 94 -8.31 1.81 16.46
C VAL A 94 -7.39 0.75 15.85
N ARG A 95 -7.31 -0.44 16.45
CA ARG A 95 -6.54 -1.56 15.88
C ARG A 95 -7.15 -2.03 14.56
N THR A 96 -8.47 -2.20 14.53
CA THR A 96 -9.19 -2.55 13.31
C THR A 96 -9.03 -1.47 12.25
N ALA A 97 -9.17 -0.19 12.61
CA ALA A 97 -9.01 0.93 11.67
C ALA A 97 -7.64 0.94 10.97
N VAL A 98 -6.55 0.65 11.69
CA VAL A 98 -5.21 0.58 11.07
C VAL A 98 -5.13 -0.54 10.01
N ALA A 99 -5.68 -1.72 10.32
CA ALA A 99 -5.66 -2.85 9.38
C ALA A 99 -6.54 -2.58 8.14
N GLU A 100 -7.75 -2.03 8.35
CA GLU A 100 -8.67 -1.69 7.27
C GLU A 100 -8.11 -0.59 6.36
N VAL A 101 -7.52 0.46 6.94
CA VAL A 101 -6.90 1.54 6.14
C VAL A 101 -5.72 1.02 5.33
N ALA A 102 -4.89 0.13 5.91
CA ALA A 102 -3.82 -0.51 5.17
C ALA A 102 -4.38 -1.31 3.97
N LEU A 103 -5.42 -2.13 4.17
CA LEU A 103 -6.06 -2.88 3.10
C LEU A 103 -6.66 -1.97 2.01
N LEU A 104 -7.29 -0.86 2.40
CA LEU A 104 -7.86 0.12 1.47
C LEU A 104 -6.77 0.83 0.65
N VAL A 105 -5.64 1.17 1.27
CA VAL A 105 -4.49 1.78 0.59
C VAL A 105 -3.92 0.84 -0.47
N GLU A 106 -3.75 -0.44 -0.13
CA GLU A 106 -3.34 -1.47 -1.09
C GLU A 106 -4.35 -1.64 -2.24
N ALA A 107 -5.64 -1.65 -1.92
CA ALA A 107 -6.72 -1.72 -2.89
C ALA A 107 -6.75 -0.51 -3.85
N LEU A 108 -6.40 0.69 -3.38
CA LEU A 108 -6.26 1.90 -4.21
C LEU A 108 -5.05 1.82 -5.14
N ALA A 109 -3.93 1.27 -4.67
CA ALA A 109 -2.76 1.03 -5.50
C ALA A 109 -3.05 -0.01 -6.59
N ASP A 110 -3.78 -1.08 -6.26
CA ASP A 110 -4.28 -2.05 -7.25
C ASP A 110 -5.15 -1.37 -8.31
N ASP A 111 -6.11 -0.54 -7.88
CA ASP A 111 -7.00 0.20 -8.78
C ASP A 111 -6.25 1.16 -9.72
N ARG A 112 -5.09 1.67 -9.29
CA ARG A 112 -4.21 2.51 -10.11
C ARG A 112 -3.49 1.66 -11.16
N ALA A 113 -2.92 0.53 -10.76
CA ALA A 113 -2.14 -0.36 -11.62
C ALA A 113 -2.99 -0.95 -12.75
N VAL A 114 -4.23 -1.35 -12.45
CA VAL A 114 -5.15 -1.96 -13.44
C VAL A 114 -5.72 -0.98 -14.47
N ARG A 115 -5.36 0.32 -14.39
CA ARG A 115 -5.67 1.29 -15.45
C ARG A 115 -4.80 1.10 -16.68
N THR A 116 -3.60 0.54 -16.50
CA THR A 116 -2.60 0.34 -17.56
C THR A 116 -2.20 -1.12 -17.73
N HIS A 117 -2.60 -2.00 -16.81
CA HIS A 117 -2.26 -3.43 -16.82
C HIS A 117 -3.51 -4.29 -16.61
N ASP A 118 -3.43 -5.55 -17.04
CA ASP A 118 -4.52 -6.51 -16.87
C ASP A 118 -4.72 -6.92 -15.40
N ARG A 119 -5.98 -7.10 -14.99
CA ARG A 119 -6.36 -7.44 -13.61
C ARG A 119 -5.88 -8.83 -13.20
N ALA A 120 -6.01 -9.82 -14.09
CA ALA A 120 -5.62 -11.19 -13.81
C ALA A 120 -4.09 -11.31 -13.74
N VAL A 121 -3.36 -10.55 -14.55
CA VAL A 121 -1.89 -10.45 -14.44
C VAL A 121 -1.48 -9.90 -13.08
N LEU A 122 -2.08 -8.80 -12.61
CA LEU A 122 -1.77 -8.24 -11.29
C LEU A 122 -2.15 -9.22 -10.16
N ALA A 123 -3.35 -9.82 -10.21
CA ALA A 123 -3.80 -10.77 -9.20
C ALA A 123 -2.86 -11.98 -9.09
N ARG A 124 -2.41 -12.52 -10.23
CA ARG A 124 -1.45 -13.64 -10.28
C ARG A 124 -0.09 -13.25 -9.71
N ALA A 125 0.40 -12.04 -10.04
CA ALA A 125 1.64 -11.52 -9.50
C ALA A 125 1.59 -11.36 -7.97
N LEU A 126 0.52 -10.75 -7.47
CA LEU A 126 0.29 -10.57 -6.02
C LEU A 126 0.21 -11.92 -5.30
N TYR A 127 -0.51 -12.90 -5.86
CA TYR A 127 -0.60 -14.24 -5.30
C TYR A 127 0.78 -14.88 -5.20
N LYS A 128 1.54 -14.91 -6.30
CA LYS A 128 2.90 -15.47 -6.33
C LYS A 128 3.80 -14.84 -5.28
N VAL A 129 3.83 -13.51 -5.16
CA VAL A 129 4.66 -12.80 -4.17
C VAL A 129 4.16 -13.02 -2.75
N GLY A 130 2.85 -13.05 -2.54
CA GLY A 130 2.23 -13.18 -1.21
C GLY A 130 2.34 -14.58 -0.61
N THR A 131 2.46 -15.63 -1.43
CA THR A 131 2.52 -17.02 -0.96
C THR A 131 3.93 -17.61 -0.94
N SER A 132 4.92 -16.94 -1.53
CA SER A 132 6.27 -17.50 -1.73
C SER A 132 7.19 -17.43 -0.50
N GLY A 133 6.70 -16.91 0.63
CA GLY A 133 7.45 -16.77 1.88
C GLY A 133 6.81 -17.44 3.10
N ALA A 134 5.77 -18.26 2.95
CA ALA A 134 5.13 -18.96 4.06
C ALA A 134 5.86 -20.29 4.35
N PRO A 135 6.59 -20.42 5.48
CA PRO A 135 7.03 -21.73 5.94
C PRO A 135 5.79 -22.48 6.45
N ASP A 136 5.60 -23.72 6.00
CA ASP A 136 4.61 -24.66 6.54
C ASP A 136 3.12 -24.41 6.23
N GLY A 137 2.81 -24.01 4.98
CA GLY A 137 1.45 -24.17 4.41
C GLY A 137 0.34 -23.31 5.02
N GLY A 138 0.64 -22.49 6.03
CA GLY A 138 -0.26 -21.50 6.61
C GLY A 138 -0.19 -20.17 5.85
N LEU A 139 -1.35 -19.55 5.58
CA LEU A 139 -1.41 -18.18 5.07
C LEU A 139 -1.16 -17.21 6.24
N PRO A 140 -0.05 -16.45 6.26
CA PRO A 140 0.13 -15.39 7.24
C PRO A 140 -0.99 -14.33 7.10
N ALA A 141 -1.20 -13.50 8.12
CA ALA A 141 -2.18 -12.40 8.06
C ALA A 141 -1.93 -11.43 6.89
N THR A 142 -0.69 -11.36 6.39
CA THR A 142 -0.33 -10.67 5.14
C THR A 142 -0.85 -11.41 3.90
N GLY A 143 -0.84 -12.74 3.90
CA GLY A 143 -1.37 -13.59 2.84
C GLY A 143 -2.90 -13.56 2.72
N THR A 144 -3.65 -13.43 3.83
CA THR A 144 -5.11 -13.24 3.77
C THR A 144 -5.49 -11.92 3.11
N GLY A 145 -4.77 -10.83 3.39
CA GLY A 145 -4.96 -9.55 2.69
C GLY A 145 -4.67 -9.63 1.18
N VAL A 146 -3.64 -10.37 0.79
CA VAL A 146 -3.31 -10.64 -0.63
C VAL A 146 -4.42 -11.43 -1.32
N LEU A 147 -4.96 -12.46 -0.67
CA LEU A 147 -6.08 -13.24 -1.24
C LEU A 147 -7.33 -12.39 -1.46
N LEU A 148 -7.71 -11.56 -0.48
CA LEU A 148 -8.85 -10.65 -0.61
C LEU A 148 -8.69 -9.69 -1.80
N ARG A 149 -7.47 -9.17 -2.00
CA ARG A 149 -7.16 -8.29 -3.13
C ARG A 149 -7.18 -9.03 -4.47
N ALA A 150 -6.58 -10.21 -4.53
CA ALA A 150 -6.60 -11.04 -5.74
C ALA A 150 -8.04 -11.41 -6.13
N GLN A 151 -8.86 -11.80 -5.16
CA GLN A 151 -10.28 -12.06 -5.38
C GLN A 151 -11.01 -10.80 -5.86
N ARG A 152 -10.80 -9.65 -5.22
CA ARG A 152 -11.38 -8.35 -5.65
C ARG A 152 -10.99 -7.98 -7.08
N LEU A 153 -9.78 -8.32 -7.53
CA LEU A 153 -9.32 -8.06 -8.89
C LEU A 153 -9.98 -8.97 -9.93
N LEU A 154 -10.19 -10.25 -9.59
CA LEU A 154 -10.83 -11.24 -10.46
C LEU A 154 -12.36 -11.07 -10.48
N GLU A 155 -12.94 -10.64 -9.36
CA GLU A 155 -14.36 -10.42 -9.15
C GLU A 155 -14.60 -8.99 -8.63
N PRO A 156 -14.54 -7.96 -9.49
CA PRO A 156 -14.70 -6.58 -9.07
C PRO A 156 -16.07 -6.35 -8.41
N PRO A 157 -16.12 -5.74 -7.20
CA PRO A 157 -17.37 -5.48 -6.53
C PRO A 157 -18.23 -4.50 -7.33
N ALA A 158 -19.54 -4.67 -7.27
CA ALA A 158 -20.48 -3.74 -7.86
C ALA A 158 -20.27 -2.33 -7.30
N ARG A 159 -20.24 -1.33 -8.18
CA ARG A 159 -20.09 0.07 -7.75
C ARG A 159 -21.34 0.49 -6.98
N LEU A 160 -21.11 1.22 -5.88
CA LEU A 160 -22.21 1.84 -5.14
C LEU A 160 -22.98 2.82 -6.04
N PRO A 161 -24.32 2.85 -5.96
CA PRO A 161 -25.10 3.85 -6.68
C PRO A 161 -24.74 5.26 -6.19
N LEU A 162 -24.87 6.26 -7.07
CA LEU A 162 -24.44 7.64 -6.78
C LEU A 162 -25.00 8.18 -5.45
N ARG A 163 -26.28 7.93 -5.17
CA ARG A 163 -26.94 8.31 -3.92
C ARG A 163 -26.24 7.76 -2.67
N ALA A 164 -25.80 6.50 -2.71
CA ALA A 164 -25.11 5.88 -1.58
C ALA A 164 -23.72 6.49 -1.39
N ARG A 165 -23.01 6.77 -2.49
CA ARG A 165 -21.71 7.46 -2.44
C ARG A 165 -21.85 8.86 -1.84
N LEU A 166 -22.84 9.63 -2.27
CA LEU A 166 -23.12 10.97 -1.74
C LEU A 166 -23.50 10.92 -0.26
N ALA A 167 -24.33 9.96 0.15
CA ALA A 167 -24.69 9.77 1.55
C ALA A 167 -23.48 9.46 2.42
N VAL A 168 -22.58 8.56 1.97
CA VAL A 168 -21.34 8.25 2.69
C VAL A 168 -20.44 9.48 2.81
N VAL A 169 -20.23 10.22 1.72
CA VAL A 169 -19.42 11.46 1.75
C VAL A 169 -20.02 12.48 2.70
N ALA A 170 -21.33 12.73 2.62
CA ALA A 170 -22.02 13.66 3.51
C ALA A 170 -21.90 13.26 4.98
N ALA A 171 -22.09 11.97 5.30
CA ALA A 171 -21.92 11.45 6.65
C ALA A 171 -20.47 11.61 7.15
N THR A 172 -19.47 11.32 6.31
CA THR A 172 -18.06 11.51 6.67
C THR A 172 -17.74 12.98 6.96
N VAL A 173 -18.22 13.91 6.12
CA VAL A 173 -18.05 15.36 6.35
C VAL A 173 -18.72 15.78 7.65
N LEU A 174 -19.96 15.35 7.89
CA LEU A 174 -20.72 15.70 9.10
C LEU A 174 -20.03 15.24 10.38
N VAL A 175 -19.40 14.06 10.36
CA VAL A 175 -18.69 13.51 11.53
C VAL A 175 -17.33 14.18 11.75
N LEU A 176 -16.61 14.53 10.68
CA LEU A 176 -15.25 15.06 10.78
C LEU A 176 -15.16 16.58 10.90
N LEU A 177 -16.14 17.34 10.40
CA LEU A 177 -16.19 18.81 10.45
C LEU A 177 -16.27 19.40 11.88
N PRO A 178 -17.01 18.82 12.85
CA PRO A 178 -17.14 19.37 14.20
C PRO A 178 -15.84 19.30 15.00
N VAL A 179 -14.96 18.33 14.71
CA VAL A 179 -13.73 18.08 15.46
C VAL A 179 -12.72 19.25 15.36
N PRO A 180 -12.34 19.75 14.18
CA PRO A 180 -11.47 20.92 14.07
C PRO A 180 -12.18 22.22 14.49
N LEU A 181 -13.48 22.36 14.26
CA LEU A 181 -14.24 23.56 14.63
C LEU A 181 -14.35 23.71 16.16
N GLY A 182 -14.59 22.62 16.88
CA GLY A 182 -14.61 22.60 18.35
C GLY A 182 -13.25 22.89 18.99
N LEU A 183 -12.14 22.55 18.31
CA LEU A 183 -10.78 22.89 18.76
C LEU A 183 -10.42 24.37 18.49
N LEU A 184 -10.97 24.98 17.44
CA LEU A 184 -10.66 26.35 17.02
C LEU A 184 -11.58 27.43 17.63
N LEU A 185 -12.84 27.11 17.91
CA LEU A 185 -13.81 27.98 18.58
C LEU A 185 -13.29 28.64 19.87
N PRO A 186 -12.68 27.90 20.83
CA PRO A 186 -12.12 28.52 22.02
C PRO A 186 -10.93 29.45 21.72
N MET A 187 -10.19 29.26 20.61
CA MET A 187 -9.09 30.16 20.23
C MET A 187 -9.56 31.44 19.55
N LEU A 188 -10.72 31.43 18.89
CA LEU A 188 -11.34 32.61 18.26
C LEU A 188 -12.14 33.46 19.25
N VAL A 189 -12.71 32.84 20.28
CA VAL A 189 -13.48 33.55 21.33
C VAL A 189 -12.58 34.13 22.44
N SER A 190 -11.31 33.73 22.49
CA SER A 190 -10.32 34.22 23.48
C SER A 190 -9.52 35.45 23.02
N ARG A 191 -9.99 36.20 22.01
CA ARG A 191 -9.43 37.49 21.56
C ARG A 191 -10.45 38.60 21.78
#